data_AF-A0A257Q0M6-F1
#
_entry.id   AF-A0A257Q0M6-F1
#
_cell.length_a   1.000
_cell.length_b   1.000
_cell.length_c   1.000
_cell.angle_alpha   90.00
_cell.angle_beta   90.00
_cell.angle_gamma   90.00
#
_symmetry.space_group_name_H-M   'P 1'
#
loop_
_entity.id
_entity.type
_entity.pdbx_description
1 polymer ?
#
loop_
_entity_poly.entity_id
_entity_poly.type
_entity_poly.pdbx_seq_one_letter_code
_entity_poly.pdbx_strand_id
1 'polypeptide(L)' 'MAEQKNEGEGNHTAARQYNDAQQKFAKSGKVEQGARDAEKAVDGPEAESLRKAEEAGKRHAHGEDPQVKQR' A
#
# COMPACT_ATOMS: atom_id res chain seq x y z
N MET A 1 9.79 -15.02 37.11
CA MET A 1 9.67 -15.89 35.93
C MET A 1 9.35 -14.98 34.75
N ALA A 2 10.23 -14.91 33.76
CA ALA A 2 9.94 -14.11 32.56
C ALA A 2 8.84 -14.82 31.77
N GLU A 3 7.67 -14.21 31.70
CA GLU A 3 6.58 -14.65 30.83
C GLU A 3 7.11 -14.64 29.40
N GLN A 4 7.33 -15.82 28.83
CA GLN A 4 7.68 -15.93 27.43
C GLN A 4 6.50 -15.38 26.64
N LYS A 5 6.64 -14.14 26.15
CA LYS A 5 5.77 -13.63 25.08
C LYS A 5 5.87 -14.67 23.98
N ASN A 6 4.72 -15.21 23.59
CA ASN A 6 4.61 -16.28 22.62
C ASN A 6 5.04 -15.74 21.24
N GLU A 7 6.33 -15.55 21.01
CA GLU A 7 6.92 -15.01 19.78
C GLU A 7 7.14 -16.17 18.79
N GLY A 8 6.04 -16.67 18.22
CA GLY A 8 5.98 -17.73 17.23
C GLY A 8 4.65 -17.73 16.45
N GLU A 9 4.35 -18.80 15.69
CA GLU A 9 3.03 -18.98 15.07
C GLU A 9 1.94 -18.92 16.15
N GLY A 10 0.96 -18.02 16.00
CA GLY A 10 -0.08 -17.79 17.00
C GLY A 10 0.26 -16.72 18.05
N ASN A 11 1.26 -15.86 17.83
CA ASN A 11 1.53 -14.69 18.68
C ASN A 11 0.35 -13.71 18.70
N HIS A 12 -0.60 -13.92 19.62
CA HIS A 12 -1.75 -13.06 19.80
C HIS A 12 -1.39 -11.60 20.11
N THR A 13 -0.22 -11.35 20.73
CA THR A 13 0.25 -9.99 21.00
C THR A 13 0.67 -9.27 19.73
N ALA A 14 1.45 -9.92 18.87
CA ALA A 14 1.83 -9.34 17.57
C ALA A 14 0.62 -9.11 16.67
N ALA A 15 -0.31 -10.08 16.63
CA ALA A 15 -1.55 -9.94 15.87
C ALA A 15 -2.41 -8.76 16.37
N ARG A 16 -2.53 -8.60 17.69
CA ARG A 16 -3.26 -7.45 18.28
C ARG A 16 -2.59 -6.12 17.95
N GLN A 17 -1.27 -6.03 18.12
CA GLN A 17 -0.52 -4.81 17.79
C GLN A 17 -0.63 -4.43 16.32
N TYR A 18 -0.56 -5.43 15.42
CA TYR A 18 -0.76 -5.21 14.00
C TYR A 18 -2.17 -4.69 13.70
N ASN A 19 -3.21 -5.34 14.25
CA ASN A 19 -4.60 -4.89 14.08
C ASN A 19 -4.80 -3.46 14.59
N ASP A 20 -4.28 -3.14 15.78
CA ASP A 20 -4.38 -1.80 16.36
C ASP A 20 -3.65 -0.76 15.49
N ALA A 21 -2.48 -1.11 14.95
CA ALA A 21 -1.73 -0.24 14.04
C ALA A 21 -2.49 0.00 12.72
N GLN A 22 -3.08 -1.05 12.13
CA GLN A 22 -3.91 -0.94 10.93
C GLN A 22 -5.14 -0.05 11.18
N GLN A 23 -5.86 -0.25 12.30
CA GLN A 23 -7.01 0.59 12.64
C GLN A 23 -6.64 2.05 12.85
N LYS A 24 -5.52 2.31 13.54
CA LYS A 24 -5.00 3.67 13.73
C LYS A 24 -4.63 4.31 12.39
N PHE A 25 -3.97 3.56 11.50
CA PHE A 25 -3.61 4.06 10.18
C PHE A 25 -4.85 4.40 9.35
N ALA A 26 -5.83 3.50 9.28
CA ALA A 26 -7.09 3.73 8.56
C ALA A 26 -7.84 4.96 9.08
N LYS A 27 -7.85 5.16 10.41
CA LYS A 27 -8.50 6.33 11.05
C LYS A 27 -7.65 7.60 11.06
N SER A 28 -6.39 7.54 10.65
CA SER A 28 -5.47 8.69 10.76
C SER A 28 -5.75 9.82 9.78
N GLY A 29 -6.63 9.61 8.79
CA GLY A 29 -6.90 10.58 7.72
C GLY A 29 -5.80 10.66 6.66
N LYS A 30 -4.66 9.96 6.85
CA LYS A 30 -3.54 9.95 5.89
C LYS A 30 -3.94 9.39 4.53
N VAL A 31 -4.89 8.46 4.48
CA VAL A 31 -5.39 7.87 3.23
C VAL A 31 -6.10 8.92 2.39
N GLU A 32 -7.03 9.67 2.99
CA GLU A 32 -7.77 10.75 2.32
C GLU A 32 -6.83 11.86 1.82
N GLN A 33 -5.87 12.25 2.66
CA GLN A 33 -4.87 13.25 2.27
C GLN A 33 -4.01 12.76 1.10
N GLY A 34 -3.50 11.53 1.18
CA GLY A 34 -2.71 10.92 0.11
C GLY A 34 -3.49 10.80 -1.19
N ALA A 35 -4.79 10.48 -1.13
CA ALA A 35 -5.65 10.41 -2.31
C ALA A 35 -5.79 11.78 -2.99
N ARG A 36 -6.03 12.85 -2.23
CA ARG A 36 -6.11 14.22 -2.76
C ARG A 36 -4.79 14.71 -3.34
N ASP A 37 -3.68 14.36 -2.71
CA ASP A 37 -2.36 14.75 -3.22
C ASP A 37 -2.01 13.97 -4.49
N ALA A 38 -2.40 12.69 -4.58
CA ALA A 38 -2.28 11.90 -5.80
C ALA A 38 -3.16 12.48 -6.93
N GLU A 39 -4.42 12.81 -6.67
CA GLU A 39 -5.33 13.47 -7.63
C GLU A 39 -4.71 14.74 -8.20
N LYS A 40 -4.21 15.63 -7.34
CA LYS A 40 -3.51 16.85 -7.77
C LYS A 40 -2.26 16.57 -8.61
N ALA A 41 -1.51 15.51 -8.30
CA ALA A 41 -0.32 15.16 -9.05
C ALA A 41 -0.66 14.63 -10.45
N VAL A 42 -1.68 13.76 -10.56
CA VAL A 42 -2.08 13.14 -11.84
C VAL A 42 -2.86 14.09 -12.76
N ASP A 43 -3.56 15.08 -12.20
CA ASP A 43 -4.31 16.08 -12.99
C ASP A 43 -3.58 17.43 -13.11
N GLY A 44 -2.49 17.59 -12.36
CA GLY A 44 -1.75 18.83 -12.25
C GLY A 44 -0.61 18.99 -13.26
N PRO A 45 0.32 19.93 -13.02
CA PRO A 45 1.41 20.24 -13.94
C PRO A 45 2.39 19.07 -14.15
N GLU A 46 2.45 18.11 -13.24
CA GLU A 46 3.32 16.94 -13.30
C GLU A 46 2.70 15.76 -14.08
N ALA A 47 1.42 15.83 -14.43
CA ALA A 47 0.65 14.77 -15.07
C ALA A 47 1.33 14.14 -16.30
N GLU A 48 1.84 14.98 -17.21
CA GLU A 48 2.52 14.54 -18.44
C GLU A 48 3.83 13.80 -18.14
N SER A 49 4.57 14.25 -17.14
CA SER A 49 5.81 13.59 -16.71
C SER A 49 5.52 12.21 -16.11
N LEU A 50 4.51 12.14 -15.24
CA LEU A 50 4.06 10.89 -14.62
C LEU A 50 3.59 9.87 -15.67
N ARG A 51 2.81 10.31 -16.67
CA ARG A 51 2.36 9.46 -17.78
C ARG A 51 3.52 8.89 -18.59
N LYS A 52 4.52 9.72 -18.93
CA LYS A 52 5.72 9.27 -19.64
C LYS A 52 6.53 8.26 -18.82
N ALA A 53 6.67 8.49 -17.52
CA ALA A 53 7.35 7.57 -16.61
C ALA A 53 6.61 6.22 -16.52
N GLU A 54 5.29 6.24 -16.42
CA GLU A 54 4.44 5.05 -16.43
C GLU A 54 4.59 4.26 -17.74
N GLU A 55 4.53 4.92 -18.90
CA GLU A 55 4.74 4.28 -20.20
C GLU A 55 6.11 3.63 -20.31
N ALA A 56 7.17 4.32 -19.88
CA ALA A 56 8.52 3.77 -19.88
C ALA A 56 8.61 2.51 -18.99
N GLY A 57 8.02 2.55 -17.78
CA GLY A 57 7.95 1.40 -16.89
C GLY A 57 7.21 0.23 -17.52
N LYS A 58 6.04 0.48 -18.11
CA LYS A 58 5.23 -0.56 -18.79
C LYS A 58 5.95 -1.20 -19.98
N ARG A 59 6.74 -0.43 -20.75
CA ARG A 59 7.55 -0.97 -21.86
C ARG A 59 8.63 -1.95 -21.39
N HIS A 60 9.12 -1.79 -20.16
CA HIS A 60 10.13 -2.67 -19.56
C HIS A 60 9.55 -3.77 -18.68
N ALA A 61 8.25 -3.71 -18.35
CA ALA A 61 7.59 -4.72 -17.53
C ALA A 61 7.29 -5.99 -18.34
N HIS A 62 7.34 -7.15 -17.68
CA HIS A 62 6.95 -8.45 -18.27
C HIS A 62 5.42 -8.64 -18.37
N GLY A 63 4.65 -7.55 -18.28
CA GLY A 63 3.20 -7.58 -18.18
C GLY A 63 2.69 -8.00 -16.80
N GLU A 64 1.37 -7.97 -16.63
CA GLU A 64 0.69 -8.54 -15.47
C GLU A 64 0.56 -10.06 -15.62
N ASP A 65 0.42 -10.78 -14.50
CA ASP A 65 0.13 -12.21 -14.52
C ASP A 65 -1.13 -12.47 -15.38
N PRO A 66 -1.05 -13.32 -16.42
CA PRO A 66 -2.18 -13.64 -17.28
C PRO A 66 -3.43 -14.13 -16.53
N GLN A 67 -3.29 -14.67 -15.31
CA GLN A 67 -4.40 -15.12 -14.47
C GLN A 67 -5.20 -13.95 -13.87
N VAL A 68 -4.63 -12.75 -13.79
CA VAL A 68 -5.33 -11.54 -13.31
C VAL A 68 -6.46 -11.14 -14.24
N LYS A 69 -6.33 -11.41 -15.55
CA LYS A 69 -7.34 -11.08 -16.58
C LYS A 69 -8.45 -12.13 -16.74
N GLN A 70 -8.34 -13.28 -16.08
CA GLN A 70 -9.29 -14.39 -16.19
C GLN A 70 -10.37 -14.38 -15.10
N ARG A 71 -10.48 -13.28 -14.34
CA ARG A 71 -11.46 -13.09 -13.28
C ARG A 71 -12.75 -12.44 -13.77
#